data_AF-A0A1I5DNH7-F1
#
_entry.id   AF-A0A1I5DNH7-F1
#
_cell.length_a   1.000
_cell.length_b   1.000
_cell.length_c   1.000
_cell.angle_alpha   90.00
_cell.angle_beta   90.00
_cell.angle_gamma   90.00
#
_symmetry.space_group_name_H-M   'P 1'
#
loop_
_entity.id
_entity.type
_entity.pdbx_description
1 polymer ?
#
loop_
_entity_poly.entity_id
_entity_poly.type
_entity_poly.pdbx_seq_one_letter_code
_entity_poly.pdbx_strand_id
1 'polypeptide(L)'
;MTLIEESVKVTQTVWSPAPVPKVRGHFGDGADGAEALAIALYAALASDYVREALQLAMNYTENRSVVGAICGLMVGAEYGDRAIPHDLGAFELRNVIEALANDALVEFSPNPPTDDAWSRRYPAW
;
A
#
# COMPACT_ATOMS: atom_id res chain seq x y z
N MET A 1 -24.06 3.18 -0.69
CA MET A 1 -22.89 3.23 0.22
C MET A 1 -21.73 2.66 -0.56
N THR A 2 -20.64 3.40 -0.68
CA THR A 2 -19.48 2.93 -1.45
C THR A 2 -18.71 1.89 -0.64
N LEU A 3 -17.97 0.99 -1.29
CA LEU A 3 -17.15 -0.02 -0.59
C LEU A 3 -16.09 0.64 0.32
N ILE A 4 -15.66 1.86 0.00
CA ILE A 4 -14.78 2.68 0.84
C ILE A 4 -15.48 3.05 2.16
N GLU A 5 -16.69 3.60 2.09
CA GLU A 5 -17.48 3.92 3.29
C GLU A 5 -17.75 2.67 4.14
N GLU A 6 -17.96 1.53 3.48
CA GLU A 6 -18.16 0.25 4.16
C GLU A 6 -16.90 -0.24 4.85
N SER A 7 -15.71 -0.10 4.25
CA SER A 7 -14.45 -0.50 4.87
C SER A 7 -14.18 0.22 6.20
N VAL A 8 -14.46 1.53 6.26
CA VAL A 8 -14.35 2.32 7.48
C VAL A 8 -15.35 1.83 8.53
N LYS A 9 -16.61 1.62 8.13
CA LYS A 9 -17.65 1.13 9.05
C LYS A 9 -17.33 -0.24 9.61
N VAL A 10 -16.89 -1.18 8.80
CA VAL A 10 -16.55 -2.54 9.24
C VAL A 10 -15.42 -2.50 10.27
N THR A 11 -14.37 -1.71 10.02
CA THR A 11 -13.26 -1.57 10.97
C THR A 11 -13.70 -1.01 12.34
N GLN A 12 -14.69 -0.11 12.35
CA GLN A 12 -15.21 0.52 13.57
C GLN A 12 -16.26 -0.32 14.32
N THR A 13 -16.96 -1.22 13.63
CA THR A 13 -18.14 -1.93 14.17
C THR A 13 -17.94 -3.42 14.35
N VAL A 14 -16.85 -3.98 13.80
CA VAL A 14 -16.49 -5.39 13.90
C VAL A 14 -15.16 -5.51 14.65
N TRP A 15 -14.96 -6.63 15.36
CA TRP A 15 -13.64 -6.98 15.86
C TRP A 15 -12.65 -7.04 14.70
N SER A 16 -11.59 -6.24 14.77
CA SER A 16 -10.50 -6.21 13.80
C SER A 16 -9.25 -6.90 14.37
N PRO A 17 -8.58 -7.80 13.63
CA PRO A 17 -8.95 -8.30 12.31
C PRO A 17 -10.13 -9.30 12.32
N ALA A 18 -11.13 -9.06 11.48
CA ALA A 18 -12.26 -9.97 11.25
C ALA A 18 -11.87 -11.21 10.41
N PRO A 19 -12.57 -12.35 10.55
CA PRO A 19 -12.29 -13.55 9.76
C PRO A 19 -12.44 -13.33 8.24
N VAL A 20 -11.60 -13.98 7.44
CA VAL A 20 -11.57 -13.86 5.97
C VAL A 20 -12.95 -13.95 5.30
N PRO A 21 -13.83 -14.93 5.63
CA PRO A 21 -15.14 -15.01 4.98
C PRO A 21 -16.02 -13.78 5.26
N LYS A 22 -15.84 -13.13 6.42
CA LYS A 22 -16.58 -11.92 6.77
C LYS A 22 -16.11 -10.73 5.95
N VAL A 23 -14.78 -10.57 5.81
CA VAL A 23 -14.17 -9.52 4.98
C VAL A 23 -14.61 -9.68 3.52
N ARG A 24 -14.49 -10.89 2.96
CA ARG A 24 -14.92 -11.20 1.59
C ARG A 24 -16.43 -11.04 1.38
N GLY A 25 -17.23 -11.32 2.40
CA GLY A 25 -18.68 -11.08 2.36
C GLY A 25 -19.07 -9.60 2.23
N HIS A 26 -18.24 -8.69 2.73
CA HIS A 26 -18.46 -7.24 2.61
C HIS A 26 -17.88 -6.67 1.31
N PHE A 27 -16.67 -7.09 0.94
CA PHE A 27 -15.90 -6.39 -0.11
C PHE A 27 -15.68 -7.21 -1.38
N GLY A 28 -16.14 -8.46 -1.43
CA GLY A 28 -15.86 -9.36 -2.54
C GLY A 28 -14.45 -9.97 -2.45
N ASP A 29 -13.95 -10.41 -3.60
CA ASP A 29 -12.72 -11.20 -3.69
C ASP A 29 -11.51 -10.37 -4.10
N GLY A 30 -11.66 -9.07 -4.36
CA GLY A 30 -10.62 -8.21 -4.90
C GLY A 30 -10.44 -8.39 -6.40
N ALA A 31 -11.50 -8.80 -7.10
CA ALA A 31 -11.47 -9.10 -8.53
C ALA A 31 -11.47 -7.84 -9.39
N ASP A 32 -12.03 -6.74 -8.89
CA ASP A 32 -12.00 -5.42 -9.52
C ASP A 32 -11.30 -4.36 -8.65
N GLY A 33 -11.12 -3.16 -9.21
CA GLY A 33 -10.41 -2.07 -8.54
C GLY A 33 -11.10 -1.55 -7.28
N ALA A 34 -12.43 -1.56 -7.21
CA ALA A 34 -13.17 -1.06 -6.05
C ALA A 34 -13.11 -2.07 -4.88
N GLU A 35 -13.24 -3.36 -5.18
CA GLU A 35 -13.06 -4.44 -4.20
C GLU A 35 -11.62 -4.44 -3.66
N ALA A 36 -10.63 -4.38 -4.55
CA ALA A 36 -9.22 -4.40 -4.16
C ALA A 36 -8.87 -3.21 -3.25
N LEU A 37 -9.38 -2.01 -3.57
CA LEU A 37 -9.20 -0.81 -2.76
C LEU A 37 -9.85 -0.95 -1.38
N ALA A 38 -11.07 -1.51 -1.31
CA ALA A 38 -11.78 -1.66 -0.05
C ALA A 38 -11.11 -2.66 0.90
N ILE A 39 -10.66 -3.81 0.38
CA ILE A 39 -9.91 -4.80 1.17
C ILE A 39 -8.57 -4.22 1.63
N ALA A 40 -7.86 -3.50 0.76
CA ALA A 40 -6.59 -2.87 1.10
C ALA A 40 -6.76 -1.81 2.20
N LEU A 41 -7.78 -0.95 2.08
CA LEU A 41 -8.10 0.07 3.08
C LEU A 41 -8.50 -0.56 4.42
N TYR A 42 -9.34 -1.60 4.40
CA TYR A 42 -9.67 -2.35 5.61
C TYR A 42 -8.41 -2.94 6.28
N ALA A 43 -7.51 -3.56 5.51
CA ALA A 43 -6.26 -4.11 6.04
C ALA A 43 -5.35 -3.02 6.63
N ALA A 44 -5.25 -1.86 5.98
CA ALA A 44 -4.48 -0.71 6.46
C ALA A 44 -5.04 -0.10 7.76
N LEU A 45 -6.36 -0.12 7.94
CA LEU A 45 -7.03 0.39 9.15
C LEU A 45 -7.10 -0.64 10.29
N ALA A 46 -6.88 -1.92 10.00
CA ALA A 46 -7.04 -3.01 10.97
C ALA A 46 -5.85 -3.14 11.94
N SER A 47 -4.72 -2.49 11.68
CA SER A 47 -3.55 -2.48 12.57
C SER A 47 -2.70 -1.24 12.36
N ASP A 48 -2.08 -0.76 13.45
CA ASP A 48 -1.09 0.31 13.43
C ASP A 48 0.32 -0.17 13.01
N TYR A 49 0.51 -1.48 12.82
CA TYR A 49 1.79 -2.06 12.45
C TYR A 49 1.81 -2.44 10.96
N VAL A 50 2.74 -1.83 10.20
CA VAL A 50 2.94 -2.07 8.76
C VAL A 50 2.98 -3.56 8.41
N ARG A 51 3.71 -4.36 9.18
CA ARG A 51 3.79 -5.82 8.95
C ARG A 51 2.43 -6.48 9.00
N GLU A 52 1.65 -6.17 10.03
CA GLU A 52 0.36 -6.81 10.26
C GLU A 52 -0.63 -6.40 9.18
N ALA A 53 -0.70 -5.11 8.84
CA ALA A 53 -1.53 -4.61 7.75
C ALA A 53 -1.22 -5.29 6.41
N LEU A 54 0.07 -5.44 6.07
CA LEU A 54 0.50 -6.17 4.86
C LEU A 54 0.14 -7.65 4.93
N GLN A 55 0.32 -8.31 6.08
CA GLN A 55 -0.06 -9.71 6.25
C GLN A 55 -1.57 -9.92 6.08
N LEU A 56 -2.40 -9.01 6.58
CA LEU A 56 -3.85 -9.06 6.38
C LEU A 56 -4.22 -8.89 4.91
N ALA A 57 -3.67 -7.87 4.25
CA ALA A 57 -3.90 -7.60 2.82
C ALA A 57 -3.55 -8.81 1.95
N MET A 58 -2.44 -9.48 2.24
CA MET A 58 -1.97 -10.66 1.50
C MET A 58 -2.80 -11.93 1.73
N ASN A 59 -3.70 -11.96 2.72
CA ASN A 59 -4.46 -13.16 3.09
C ASN A 59 -5.98 -13.02 2.92
N TYR A 60 -6.49 -11.82 2.63
CA TYR A 60 -7.93 -11.57 2.48
C TYR A 60 -8.47 -11.70 1.06
N THR A 61 -7.60 -11.87 0.08
CA THR A 61 -7.96 -11.91 -1.33
C THR A 61 -7.09 -12.94 -2.08
N GLU A 62 -7.58 -13.39 -3.23
CA GLU A 62 -6.76 -14.11 -4.21
C GLU A 62 -5.89 -13.14 -5.05
N ASN A 63 -6.29 -11.87 -5.18
CA ASN A 63 -5.57 -10.81 -5.88
C ASN A 63 -4.53 -10.12 -4.98
N ARG A 64 -3.68 -10.95 -4.37
CA ARG A 64 -2.76 -10.55 -3.29
C ARG A 64 -1.78 -9.44 -3.72
N SER A 65 -1.29 -9.49 -4.96
CA SER A 65 -0.32 -8.52 -5.47
C SER A 65 -0.92 -7.10 -5.54
N VAL A 66 -2.14 -6.97 -6.05
CA VAL A 66 -2.81 -5.66 -6.18
C VAL A 66 -3.21 -5.13 -4.81
N VAL A 67 -3.89 -5.94 -3.99
CA VAL A 67 -4.34 -5.52 -2.65
C VAL A 67 -3.16 -5.22 -1.73
N GLY A 68 -2.11 -6.05 -1.78
CA GLY A 68 -0.88 -5.83 -1.04
C GLY A 68 -0.16 -4.55 -1.45
N ALA A 69 -0.10 -4.24 -2.75
CA ALA A 69 0.50 -3.01 -3.25
C ALA A 69 -0.28 -1.76 -2.79
N ILE A 70 -1.61 -1.78 -2.91
CA ILE A 70 -2.46 -0.65 -2.47
C ILE A 70 -2.35 -0.45 -0.95
N CYS A 71 -2.41 -1.54 -0.16
CA CYS A 71 -2.23 -1.47 1.30
C CYS A 71 -0.84 -0.90 1.64
N GLY A 72 0.20 -1.39 0.98
CA GLY A 72 1.58 -0.91 1.13
C GLY A 72 1.75 0.57 0.82
N LEU A 73 1.09 1.08 -0.21
CA LEU A 73 1.08 2.53 -0.52
C LEU A 73 0.46 3.34 0.62
N MET A 74 -0.67 2.89 1.19
CA MET A 74 -1.34 3.58 2.29
C MET A 74 -0.49 3.60 3.56
N VAL A 75 -0.05 2.42 4.04
CA VAL A 75 0.72 2.33 5.29
C VAL A 75 2.13 2.89 5.13
N GLY A 76 2.72 2.80 3.94
CA GLY A 76 4.02 3.41 3.64
C GLY A 76 3.96 4.94 3.62
N ALA A 77 2.86 5.52 3.10
CA ALA A 77 2.65 6.96 3.14
C ALA A 77 2.41 7.49 4.56
N GLU A 78 1.66 6.74 5.38
CA GLU A 78 1.35 7.13 6.76
C GLU A 78 2.55 6.98 7.70
N TYR A 79 3.23 5.83 7.69
CA TYR A 79 4.25 5.49 8.67
C TYR A 79 5.69 5.73 8.20
N GLY A 80 5.90 5.97 6.91
CA GLY A 80 7.21 6.21 6.31
C GLY A 80 8.08 4.94 6.17
N ASP A 81 9.24 5.12 5.54
CA ASP A 81 10.20 4.06 5.23
C ASP A 81 10.77 3.36 6.48
N ARG A 82 10.95 4.11 7.57
CA ARG A 82 11.48 3.59 8.85
C ARG A 82 10.57 2.56 9.51
N ALA A 83 9.28 2.54 9.18
CA ALA A 83 8.32 1.58 9.71
C ALA A 83 8.33 0.25 8.95
N ILE A 84 9.01 0.18 7.80
CA ILE A 84 9.12 -1.04 7.00
C ILE A 84 10.03 -2.03 7.74
N PRO A 85 9.56 -3.26 8.02
CA PRO A 85 10.39 -4.27 8.67
C PRO A 85 11.70 -4.57 7.94
N HIS A 86 12.82 -4.52 8.67
CA HIS A 86 14.16 -4.75 8.12
C HIS A 86 14.37 -6.18 7.58
N ASP A 87 13.57 -7.13 8.06
CA ASP A 87 13.60 -8.54 7.66
C ASP A 87 12.70 -8.87 6.46
N LEU A 88 12.01 -7.88 5.85
CA LEU A 88 11.44 -7.99 4.50
C LEU A 88 12.56 -8.00 3.45
N GLY A 89 13.49 -8.94 3.62
CA GLY A 89 14.80 -8.98 2.99
C GLY A 89 14.77 -9.01 1.46
N ALA A 90 15.85 -8.48 0.89
CA ALA A 90 16.32 -8.65 -0.48
C ALA A 90 15.23 -8.84 -1.55
N PHE A 91 14.45 -7.79 -1.81
CA PHE A 91 13.70 -7.71 -3.07
C PHE A 91 14.70 -7.63 -4.23
N GLU A 92 14.41 -8.35 -5.32
CA GLU A 92 15.20 -8.33 -6.56
C GLU A 92 15.49 -6.91 -7.05
N LEU A 93 14.59 -5.97 -6.77
CA LEU A 93 14.67 -4.57 -7.18
C LEU A 93 14.79 -3.57 -6.03
N ARG A 94 15.19 -4.00 -4.81
CA ARG A 94 15.29 -3.10 -3.65
C ARG A 94 16.08 -1.83 -3.97
N ASN A 95 17.28 -1.97 -4.52
CA ASN A 95 18.15 -0.84 -4.84
C ASN A 95 17.52 0.10 -5.89
N VAL A 96 16.77 -0.46 -6.85
CA VAL A 96 16.09 0.33 -7.88
C VAL A 96 14.91 1.09 -7.27
N ILE A 97 14.10 0.43 -6.44
CA ILE A 97 12.96 1.04 -5.75
C ILE A 97 13.42 2.14 -4.78
N GLU A 98 14.46 1.88 -3.99
CA GLU A 98 15.04 2.86 -3.08
C GLU A 98 15.64 4.05 -3.85
N ALA A 99 16.32 3.81 -4.98
CA ALA A 99 16.80 4.90 -5.83
C ALA A 99 15.62 5.74 -6.35
N LEU A 100 14.60 5.10 -6.94
CA LEU A 100 13.41 5.78 -7.44
C LEU A 100 12.66 6.57 -6.36
N ALA A 101 12.55 6.01 -5.15
CA ALA A 101 11.90 6.69 -4.02
C ALA A 101 12.69 7.93 -3.58
N ASN A 102 14.02 7.82 -3.48
CA ASN A 102 14.88 8.97 -3.16
C ASN A 102 14.85 10.02 -4.28
N ASP A 103 14.88 9.58 -5.52
CA ASP A 103 14.83 10.49 -6.67
C ASP A 103 13.48 11.21 -6.75
N ALA A 104 12.38 10.52 -6.44
CA ALA A 104 11.06 11.14 -6.32
C ALA A 104 11.02 12.20 -5.21
N LEU A 105 11.64 11.94 -4.05
CA LEU A 105 11.73 12.96 -2.99
C LEU A 105 12.47 14.22 -3.44
N VAL A 106 13.50 14.06 -4.28
CA VAL A 106 14.27 15.16 -4.86
C VAL A 106 13.46 15.92 -5.92
N GLU A 107 12.81 15.20 -6.84
CA GLU A 107 11.98 15.76 -7.91
C GLU A 107 10.75 16.50 -7.38
N PHE A 108 10.10 15.97 -6.35
CA PHE A 108 8.93 16.60 -5.73
C PHE A 108 9.29 17.56 -4.58
N SER A 109 10.58 17.88 -4.41
CA SER A 109 11.02 18.89 -3.46
C SER A 109 10.73 20.32 -3.97
N PRO A 110 10.83 21.36 -3.12
CA PRO A 110 10.67 22.74 -3.57
C PRO A 110 11.70 23.21 -4.61
N ASN A 111 12.84 22.52 -4.75
CA ASN A 111 13.92 22.88 -5.67
C ASN A 111 14.39 21.63 -6.44
N PRO A 112 13.61 21.14 -7.43
CA PRO A 112 14.00 19.98 -8.22
C PRO A 112 15.27 20.26 -9.05
N PRO A 113 16.11 19.23 -9.31
CA PRO A 113 17.26 19.37 -10.19
C PRO A 113 16.83 19.61 -11.64
N THR A 114 17.55 20.48 -12.33
CA THR A 114 17.31 20.79 -13.74
C THR A 114 18.59 20.63 -14.58
N ASP A 115 19.60 19.95 -14.04
CA ASP A 115 20.85 19.72 -14.75
C ASP A 115 20.73 18.60 -15.79
N ASP A 116 21.63 18.62 -16.77
CA ASP A 116 21.67 17.65 -17.87
C ASP A 116 21.72 16.20 -17.39
N ALA A 117 22.38 15.90 -16.26
CA ALA A 117 22.49 14.53 -15.78
C ALA A 117 21.13 14.03 -15.26
N TRP A 118 20.38 14.89 -14.57
CA TRP A 118 19.00 14.61 -14.15
C TRP A 118 18.07 14.38 -15.35
N SER A 119 18.07 15.30 -16.32
CA SER A 119 17.22 15.17 -17.53
C SER A 119 17.58 13.98 -18.42
N ARG A 120 18.83 13.52 -18.43
CA ARG A 120 19.21 12.27 -19.11
C ARG A 120 18.70 11.03 -18.39
N ARG A 121 18.62 11.07 -17.05
CA ARG A 121 18.10 9.96 -16.24
C ARG A 121 16.58 9.90 -16.28
N TYR A 122 15.91 11.05 -16.24
CA TYR A 122 14.45 11.20 -16.29
C TYR A 122 14.05 12.14 -17.45
N PRO A 123 13.97 11.62 -18.68
CA PRO A 123 13.59 12.44 -19.83
C PRO A 123 12.15 12.92 -19.70
N ALA A 124 11.94 14.23 -19.73
CA ALA A 124 10.63 14.78 -20.02
C ALA A 124 10.32 14.58 -21.51
N TRP A 125 9.08 14.19 -21.82
CA TRP A 125 8.60 13.98 -23.19
C TRP A 125 8.40 15.29 -23.95
#